data_AF-A0A564S5X7-F1
#
_entry.id   AF-A0A564S5X7-F1
#
_cell.length_a   1.000
_cell.length_b   1.000
_cell.length_c   1.000
_cell.angle_alpha   90.00
_cell.angle_beta   90.00
_cell.angle_gamma   90.00
#
_symmetry.space_group_name_H-M   'P 1'
#
loop_
_entity.id
_entity.type
_entity.pdbx_description
1 polymer ?
#
loop_
_entity_poly.entity_id
_entity_poly.type
_entity_poly.pdbx_seq_one_letter_code
_entity_poly.pdbx_strand_id
1 'polypeptide(L)' 'MGKACSHLSEEERQVIQIEVGNGTGVRKMARLPGRSPSGISREIRRNMWFPSNESES' A
#
# COMPACT_ATOMS: atom_id res chain seq x y z
N MET A 1 14.82 -15.57 -9.56
CA MET A 1 14.25 -14.53 -10.44
C MET A 1 13.18 -13.77 -9.67
N GLY A 2 13.59 -12.86 -8.78
CA GLY A 2 12.65 -11.98 -8.10
C GLY A 2 12.17 -10.96 -9.12
N LYS A 3 10.89 -11.02 -9.53
CA LYS A 3 10.31 -9.96 -10.36
C LYS A 3 10.56 -8.65 -9.61
N ALA A 4 11.35 -7.78 -10.22
CA ALA A 4 11.57 -6.44 -9.70
C ALA A 4 10.19 -5.88 -9.32
N CYS A 5 10.04 -5.42 -8.07
CA CYS A 5 8.85 -4.71 -7.66
C CYS A 5 8.78 -3.45 -8.53
N SER A 6 8.15 -3.56 -9.70
CA SER A 6 7.70 -2.41 -10.45
C SER A 6 6.86 -1.60 -9.49
N HIS A 7 7.36 -0.41 -9.15
CA HIS A 7 6.70 0.51 -8.25
C HIS A 7 5.22 0.62 -8.62
N LEU A 8 4.34 0.63 -7.62
CA LEU A 8 2.92 0.87 -7.86
C LEU A 8 2.79 2.19 -8.62
N SER A 9 2.00 2.18 -9.69
CA SER A 9 1.67 3.42 -10.40
C SER A 9 0.91 4.35 -9.45
N GLU A 10 0.90 5.64 -9.78
CA GLU A 10 0.16 6.62 -9.00
C GLU A 10 -1.34 6.30 -8.92
N GLU A 11 -1.89 5.77 -10.01
CA GLU A 11 -3.27 5.29 -10.10
C GLU A 11 -3.52 4.12 -9.13
N GLU A 12 -2.63 3.12 -9.10
CA GLU A 12 -2.73 2.00 -8.16
C GLU A 12 -2.60 2.47 -6.72
N ARG A 13 -1.73 3.45 -6.45
CA ARG A 13 -1.57 4.07 -5.12
C ARG A 13 -2.84 4.81 -4.68
N GLN A 14 -3.51 5.54 -5.57
CA GLN A 14 -4.77 6.20 -5.24
C GLN A 14 -5.88 5.19 -4.94
N VAL A 15 -6.01 4.15 -5.76
CA VAL A 15 -7.00 3.08 -5.54
C VAL A 15 -6.79 2.42 -4.18
N ILE A 16 -5.53 2.13 -3.82
CA ILE A 16 -5.20 1.56 -2.50
C ILE A 16 -5.59 2.52 -1.37
N GLN A 17 -5.27 3.81 -1.48
CA GLN A 17 -5.58 4.79 -0.43
C GLN A 17 -7.09 4.96 -0.22
N ILE A 18 -7.87 5.03 -1.30
CA ILE A 18 -9.32 5.12 -1.24
C ILE A 18 -9.90 3.87 -0.56
N GLU A 19 -9.46 2.68 -0.99
CA GLU A 19 -9.94 1.43 -0.42
C GLU A 19 -9.51 1.23 1.05
N VAL A 20 -8.35 1.75 1.45
CA VAL A 20 -7.93 1.81 2.87
C VAL A 20 -8.87 2.71 3.67
N GLY A 21 -9.21 3.90 3.14
CA GLY A 21 -10.19 4.80 3.77
C GLY A 21 -11.58 4.18 3.89
N ASN A 22 -11.95 3.31 2.94
CA ASN A 22 -13.20 2.54 2.95
C ASN A 22 -13.18 1.33 3.91
N GLY A 23 -12.04 1.02 4.54
CA GLY A 23 -11.89 -0.14 5.42
C GLY A 23 -11.84 -1.49 4.67
N THR A 24 -11.58 -1.49 3.36
CA THR A 24 -11.45 -2.72 2.59
C THR A 24 -10.25 -3.54 3.06
N GLY A 25 -10.34 -4.87 3.04
CA GLY A 25 -9.21 -5.74 3.41
C GLY A 25 -8.14 -5.83 2.30
N VAL A 26 -6.86 -5.92 2.70
CA VAL A 26 -5.69 -5.98 1.79
C VAL A 26 -5.82 -7.01 0.67
N ARG A 27 -6.37 -8.21 0.95
CA ARG A 27 -6.57 -9.27 -0.07
C ARG A 27 -7.59 -8.88 -1.14
N LYS A 28 -8.61 -8.12 -0.77
CA LYS A 28 -9.63 -7.63 -1.70
C LYS A 28 -9.06 -6.50 -2.55
N MET A 29 -8.31 -5.58 -1.94
CA MET A 29 -7.57 -4.55 -2.67
C MET A 29 -6.57 -5.14 -3.66
N ALA A 30 -5.82 -6.17 -3.27
CA ALA A 30 -4.83 -6.80 -4.13
C ALA A 30 -5.42 -7.44 -5.40
N ARG A 31 -6.68 -7.91 -5.32
CA ARG A 31 -7.38 -8.49 -6.48
C ARG A 31 -7.79 -7.44 -7.51
N LEU A 32 -8.07 -6.21 -7.10
CA LEU A 32 -8.54 -5.15 -8.01
C LEU A 32 -7.49 -4.78 -9.09
N PRO A 33 -6.23 -4.43 -8.75
CA PRO A 33 -5.16 -4.19 -9.71
C PRO A 33 -4.40 -5.48 -10.09
N GLY A 34 -4.84 -6.66 -9.65
CA GLY A 34 -4.15 -7.92 -9.90
C GLY A 34 -2.73 -8.01 -9.31
N ARG A 35 -2.50 -7.35 -8.16
CA ARG A 35 -1.18 -7.28 -7.50
C ARG A 35 -1.06 -8.30 -6.37
N SER A 36 0.19 -8.55 -5.96
CA SER A 36 0.45 -9.35 -4.77
C SER A 36 -0.03 -8.62 -3.51
N PRO A 37 -0.73 -9.31 -2.58
CA PRO A 37 -1.10 -8.75 -1.27
C PRO A 37 0.08 -8.19 -0.47
N SER A 38 1.27 -8.77 -0.66
CA SER A 38 2.51 -8.30 -0.01
C SER A 38 2.98 -6.94 -0.53
N GLY A 39 2.74 -6.62 -1.81
CA GLY A 39 3.04 -5.31 -2.38
C GLY A 39 2.11 -4.23 -1.84
N ILE A 40 0.81 -4.54 -1.79
CA ILE A 40 -0.21 -3.64 -1.22
C ILE A 40 0.07 -3.38 0.27
N SER A 41 0.35 -4.41 1.06
CA SER A 41 0.64 -4.26 2.50
C SER A 41 1.90 -3.40 2.77
N ARG A 42 2.93 -3.51 1.93
CA ARG A 42 4.11 -2.64 2.01
C ARG A 42 3.76 -1.20 1.67
N GLU A 43 2.94 -0.97 0.66
CA GLU A 43 2.50 0.38 0.29
C GLU A 43 1.66 1.01 1.39
N ILE A 44 0.69 0.27 1.92
CA ILE A 44 -0.12 0.73 3.07
C ILE A 44 0.81 1.10 4.22
N ARG A 45 1.81 0.27 4.57
CA ARG A 45 2.76 0.63 5.62
C ARG A 45 3.60 1.87 5.31
N ARG A 46 4.00 2.09 4.06
CA ARG A 46 4.76 3.29 3.67
C ARG A 46 3.90 4.55 3.70
N ASN A 47 2.67 4.46 3.21
CA ASN A 47 1.75 5.58 3.09
C ASN A 47 1.01 5.90 4.40
N MET A 48 0.86 4.89 5.26
CA MET A 48 0.28 4.99 6.61
C MET A 48 1.37 5.20 7.68
N TRP A 49 2.65 5.26 7.29
CA TRP A 49 3.72 5.77 8.14
C TRP A 49 3.50 7.28 8.31
N PHE A 50 2.62 7.61 9.25
CA PHE A 50 2.65 8.88 9.93
C PHE A 50 4.02 8.95 10.63
N PRO A 51 4.80 10.03 10.49
CA PRO A 51 5.96 10.24 11.35
C PRO A 51 5.40 10.55 12.73
N SER A 52 5.01 9.52 13.48
CA SER A 52 4.80 9.64 14.91
C SER A 52 6.17 9.87 15.52
N ASN A 53 6.55 11.14 15.59
CA ASN A 53 7.39 11.70 16.64
C ASN A 53 8.75 10.99 16.85
N GLU A 54 9.72 11.29 15.99
CA GLU A 54 11.11 11.46 16.46
C GLU A 54 11.18 12.84 17.15
N SER A 55 10.43 13.00 18.25
CA SER A 55 10.86 13.88 19.34
C SER A 55 11.48 12.94 20.37
N GLU A 56 12.76 12.62 20.20
CA GLU A 56 13.57 12.10 21.30
C GLU A 56 14.83 13.00 21.43
N SER A 57 14.72 13.91 22.39
CA SER A 57 15.72 14.76 23.08
C SER A 57 16.35 15.97 22.39
#